data_AF-A0A1K1NHU6-F1
#
_entry.id   AF-A0A1K1NHU6-F1
#
_cell.length_a   1.000
_cell.length_b   1.000
_cell.length_c   1.000
_cell.angle_alpha   90.00
_cell.angle_beta   90.00
_cell.angle_gamma   90.00
#
_symmetry.space_group_name_H-M   'P 1'
#
loop_
_entity.id
_entity.type
_entity.pdbx_description
1 polymer ?
#
loop_
_entity_poly.entity_id
_entity_poly.type
_entity_poly.pdbx_seq_one_letter_code
_entity_poly.pdbx_strand_id
1 'polypeptide(L)'
;MPRIGIVLLAVIAITGCIRPQTPPTGTTGRLVFYAGNDGQGKVVCTVPVKDGTFLRSTFAERGCGNDEIHSLRYENAKRDAALWIYDDQNCGDSSDNAVITFTASAPSTLVKTFDESGTHKGYDITYSHPNEDKGEASCFIVNVPGTGPQANTGLGKGAKAVGFVRFYEGYNGSQDNFCSYTINTLPYFHQGKPCKNDEAKSLKYENVPAGSTVYVYDNPNCDQGDDWAVMSTIRFANPRIVVWNFEDNDPDDAYAIRYHRQDGNLDGKVSCVIIDIPSPPGR
;
A
#
# COMPACT_ATOMS: atom_id res chain seq x y z
N MET A 1 55.25 -47.87 -26.91
CA MET A 1 55.27 -46.52 -26.34
C MET A 1 54.14 -45.71 -26.98
N PRO A 2 53.02 -45.42 -26.28
CA PRO A 2 51.94 -44.64 -26.85
C PRO A 2 52.17 -43.13 -26.62
N ARG A 3 51.78 -42.32 -27.61
CA ARG A 3 51.83 -40.85 -27.57
C ARG A 3 50.71 -40.32 -26.66
N ILE A 4 51.07 -39.45 -25.72
CA ILE A 4 50.14 -38.68 -24.89
C ILE A 4 49.61 -37.52 -25.75
N GLY A 5 48.33 -37.58 -26.12
CA GLY A 5 47.60 -36.46 -26.72
C GLY A 5 46.87 -35.68 -25.63
N ILE A 6 47.21 -34.40 -25.47
CA ILE A 6 46.50 -33.46 -24.60
C ILE A 6 45.18 -33.09 -25.31
N VAL A 7 44.04 -33.43 -24.70
CA VAL A 7 42.73 -32.95 -25.13
C VAL A 7 42.44 -31.65 -24.38
N LEU A 8 42.42 -30.54 -25.12
CA LEU A 8 41.98 -29.24 -24.63
C LEU A 8 40.45 -29.26 -24.55
N LEU A 9 39.88 -29.31 -23.34
CA LEU A 9 38.44 -29.09 -23.14
C LEU A 9 38.16 -27.59 -23.27
N ALA A 10 37.56 -27.19 -24.39
CA ALA A 10 36.95 -25.87 -24.53
C ALA A 10 35.65 -25.85 -23.72
N VAL A 11 35.64 -25.16 -22.59
CA VAL A 11 34.41 -24.84 -21.85
C VAL A 11 33.71 -23.71 -22.60
N ILE A 12 32.71 -24.06 -23.41
CA ILE A 12 31.80 -23.09 -24.02
C ILE A 12 30.89 -22.57 -22.92
N ALA A 13 31.16 -21.37 -22.42
CA ALA A 13 30.21 -20.62 -21.62
C ALA A 13 29.03 -20.25 -22.53
N ILE A 14 27.91 -20.96 -22.37
CA ILE A 14 26.65 -20.60 -23.01
C ILE A 14 26.11 -19.39 -22.25
N THR A 15 26.45 -18.20 -22.72
CA THR A 15 25.81 -16.95 -22.30
C THR A 15 24.35 -17.04 -22.75
N GLY A 16 23.50 -17.55 -21.87
CA GLY A 16 22.06 -17.62 -22.09
C GLY A 16 21.51 -16.19 -22.22
N CYS A 17 21.20 -15.77 -23.45
CA CYS A 17 20.31 -14.64 -23.66
C CYS A 17 18.97 -15.00 -23.02
N ILE A 18 18.69 -14.43 -21.84
CA ILE A 18 17.37 -14.47 -21.24
C ILE A 18 16.43 -13.77 -22.24
N ARG A 19 15.65 -14.57 -22.98
CA ARG A 19 14.59 -14.01 -23.83
C ARG A 19 13.64 -13.23 -22.91
N PRO A 20 13.23 -12.00 -23.28
CA PRO A 20 12.18 -11.31 -22.56
C PRO A 20 10.98 -12.24 -22.50
N GLN A 21 10.60 -12.69 -21.31
CA GLN A 21 9.41 -13.53 -21.16
C GLN A 21 8.24 -12.75 -21.74
N THR A 22 7.57 -13.33 -22.75
CA THR A 22 6.30 -12.80 -23.25
C THR A 22 5.39 -12.57 -22.05
N PRO A 23 4.79 -11.38 -21.90
CA PRO A 23 3.94 -11.08 -20.75
C PRO A 23 2.89 -12.18 -20.58
N PRO A 24 2.61 -12.63 -19.34
CA PRO A 24 1.52 -13.55 -19.08
C PRO A 24 0.24 -13.04 -19.73
N THR A 25 -0.54 -13.93 -20.32
CA THR A 25 -1.80 -13.59 -21.00
C THR A 25 -2.70 -12.75 -20.08
N GLY A 26 -3.15 -11.58 -20.56
CA GLY A 26 -4.01 -10.67 -19.79
C GLY A 26 -3.28 -9.60 -18.97
N THR A 27 -1.95 -9.49 -19.07
CA THR A 27 -1.17 -8.37 -18.51
C THR A 27 -1.42 -7.08 -19.29
N THR A 28 -1.77 -5.98 -18.63
CA THR A 28 -1.88 -4.65 -19.26
C THR A 28 -0.72 -3.72 -18.90
N GLY A 29 0.09 -4.02 -17.90
CA GLY A 29 1.29 -3.24 -17.55
C GLY A 29 2.29 -4.06 -16.72
N ARG A 30 3.46 -3.48 -16.44
CA ARG A 30 4.52 -4.16 -15.66
C ARG A 30 5.22 -3.19 -14.71
N LEU A 31 5.42 -3.60 -13.47
CA LEU A 31 6.34 -2.95 -12.55
C LEU A 31 7.69 -3.63 -12.66
N VAL A 32 8.71 -2.88 -13.07
CA VAL A 32 10.10 -3.36 -13.17
C VAL A 32 10.91 -2.67 -12.08
N PHE A 33 11.42 -3.45 -11.14
CA PHE A 33 12.15 -2.97 -9.97
C PHE A 33 13.66 -3.10 -10.16
N TYR A 34 14.42 -2.09 -9.75
CA TYR A 34 15.85 -1.98 -9.99
C TYR A 34 16.65 -1.83 -8.70
N ALA A 35 17.88 -2.35 -8.73
CA ALA A 35 18.80 -2.29 -7.59
C ALA A 35 19.58 -1.00 -7.42
N GLY A 36 19.41 -0.05 -8.34
CA GLY A 36 19.94 1.30 -8.20
C GLY A 36 18.84 2.32 -8.38
N ASN A 37 19.14 3.56 -7.98
CA ASN A 37 18.32 4.72 -8.29
C ASN A 37 18.25 4.99 -9.80
N ASP A 38 17.27 5.78 -10.23
CA ASP A 38 17.07 6.20 -11.63
C ASP A 38 16.96 5.02 -12.63
N GLY A 39 16.48 3.86 -12.18
CA GLY A 39 16.36 2.66 -13.01
C GLY A 39 17.70 2.06 -13.43
N GLN A 40 18.77 2.32 -12.67
CA GLN A 40 20.10 1.77 -12.89
C GLN A 40 20.29 0.44 -12.15
N GLY A 41 21.36 -0.29 -12.50
CA GLY A 41 21.70 -1.57 -11.85
C GLY A 41 20.92 -2.76 -12.39
N LYS A 42 20.97 -3.88 -11.67
CA LYS A 42 20.26 -5.11 -12.06
C LYS A 42 18.74 -4.92 -11.90
N VAL A 43 17.96 -5.53 -12.79
CA VAL A 43 16.52 -5.72 -12.56
C VAL A 43 16.40 -6.77 -11.46
N VAL A 44 15.85 -6.38 -10.32
CA VAL A 44 15.64 -7.27 -9.16
C VAL A 44 14.37 -8.09 -9.36
N CYS A 45 13.30 -7.43 -9.82
CA CYS A 45 11.97 -8.02 -9.88
C CYS A 45 11.18 -7.47 -11.06
N THR A 46 10.28 -8.29 -11.62
CA THR A 46 9.24 -7.80 -12.55
C THR A 46 7.89 -8.35 -12.15
N VAL A 47 6.96 -7.45 -11.83
CA VAL A 47 5.61 -7.80 -11.39
C VAL A 47 4.63 -7.41 -12.51
N PRO A 48 4.02 -8.39 -13.21
CA PRO A 48 2.98 -8.12 -14.19
C PRO A 48 1.70 -7.64 -13.48
N VAL A 49 1.07 -6.62 -14.03
CA VAL A 49 -0.20 -6.07 -13.55
C VAL A 49 -1.19 -5.94 -14.70
N LYS A 50 -2.48 -5.92 -14.36
CA LYS A 50 -3.57 -5.63 -15.28
C LYS A 50 -4.49 -4.54 -14.74
N ASP A 51 -5.34 -3.98 -15.57
CA ASP A 51 -6.35 -3.01 -15.14
C ASP A 51 -7.24 -3.65 -14.06
N GLY A 52 -7.46 -2.93 -12.95
CA GLY A 52 -8.12 -3.46 -11.76
C GLY A 52 -7.23 -4.35 -10.88
N THR A 53 -5.91 -4.39 -11.07
CA THR A 53 -5.05 -5.14 -10.15
C THR A 53 -5.08 -4.48 -8.78
N PHE A 54 -5.39 -5.28 -7.76
CA PHE A 54 -4.91 -4.98 -6.42
C PHE A 54 -4.06 -6.16 -5.96
N LEU A 55 -2.84 -5.88 -5.51
CA LEU A 55 -1.92 -6.91 -5.04
C LEU A 55 -1.12 -6.40 -3.85
N ARG A 56 -1.16 -7.17 -2.75
CA ARG A 56 -0.20 -7.12 -1.64
C ARG A 56 0.72 -8.33 -1.74
N SER A 57 2.03 -8.13 -1.70
CA SER A 57 3.01 -9.23 -1.72
C SER A 57 4.32 -8.77 -1.10
N THR A 58 5.09 -9.71 -0.56
CA THR A 58 6.51 -9.46 -0.31
C THR A 58 7.32 -9.59 -1.59
N PHE A 59 8.50 -8.97 -1.64
CA PHE A 59 9.42 -9.19 -2.76
C PHE A 59 9.94 -10.63 -2.76
N ALA A 60 10.19 -11.22 -1.59
CA ALA A 60 10.60 -12.61 -1.44
C ALA A 60 9.57 -13.60 -2.04
N GLU A 61 8.26 -13.39 -1.83
CA GLU A 61 7.19 -14.20 -2.44
C GLU A 61 7.20 -14.16 -3.97
N ARG A 62 7.77 -13.10 -4.56
CA ARG A 62 7.93 -12.96 -6.01
C ARG A 62 9.28 -13.48 -6.52
N GLY A 63 10.07 -14.09 -5.63
CA GLY A 63 11.41 -14.58 -5.93
C GLY A 63 12.43 -13.46 -6.10
N CYS A 64 12.16 -12.30 -5.52
CA CYS A 64 12.95 -11.09 -5.66
C CYS A 64 13.83 -10.89 -4.41
N GLY A 65 15.01 -10.30 -4.59
CA GLY A 65 15.90 -9.98 -3.47
C GLY A 65 15.23 -9.03 -2.50
N ASN A 66 15.23 -9.36 -1.21
CA ASN A 66 14.79 -8.46 -0.15
C ASN A 66 15.80 -7.30 -0.04
N ASP A 67 15.32 -6.08 0.14
CA ASP A 67 16.14 -4.89 0.44
C ASP A 67 17.15 -4.51 -0.66
N GLU A 68 17.00 -5.10 -1.84
CA GLU A 68 17.85 -4.77 -2.98
C GLU A 68 17.24 -3.68 -3.87
N ILE A 69 16.06 -3.13 -3.56
CA ILE A 69 15.27 -2.34 -4.51
C ILE A 69 15.26 -0.86 -4.12
N HIS A 70 15.66 -0.01 -5.06
CA HIS A 70 15.71 1.44 -4.83
C HIS A 70 14.83 2.25 -5.79
N SER A 71 14.48 1.69 -6.95
CA SER A 71 13.69 2.41 -7.95
C SER A 71 12.83 1.48 -8.79
N LEU A 72 11.87 2.04 -9.53
CA LEU A 72 11.03 1.25 -10.44
C LEU A 72 10.66 1.98 -11.72
N ARG A 73 10.39 1.19 -12.75
CA ARG A 73 9.69 1.62 -13.97
C ARG A 73 8.33 0.95 -14.03
N TYR A 74 7.28 1.75 -14.18
CA TYR A 74 5.95 1.25 -14.51
C TYR A 74 5.74 1.35 -16.02
N GLU A 75 5.80 0.21 -16.71
CA GLU A 75 5.48 0.07 -18.13
C GLU A 75 3.96 0.02 -18.33
N ASN A 76 3.47 0.85 -19.26
CA ASN A 76 2.05 1.14 -19.48
C ASN A 76 1.33 1.62 -18.21
N ALA A 77 1.94 2.59 -17.54
CA ALA A 77 1.41 3.22 -16.34
C ALA A 77 0.00 3.77 -16.57
N LYS A 78 -0.85 3.59 -15.56
CA LYS A 78 -2.22 4.12 -15.54
C LYS A 78 -2.31 5.31 -14.60
N ARG A 79 -2.97 6.37 -15.07
CA ARG A 79 -3.41 7.46 -14.20
C ARG A 79 -4.24 6.89 -13.06
N ASP A 80 -4.04 7.43 -11.87
CA ASP A 80 -4.67 7.06 -10.60
C ASP A 80 -4.28 5.67 -10.08
N ALA A 81 -3.29 5.01 -10.70
CA ALA A 81 -2.62 3.89 -10.06
C ALA A 81 -1.85 4.37 -8.83
N ALA A 82 -1.74 3.51 -7.84
CA ALA A 82 -0.96 3.76 -6.65
C ALA A 82 -0.11 2.55 -6.30
N LEU A 83 1.06 2.80 -5.74
CA LEU A 83 1.99 1.78 -5.28
C LEU A 83 2.56 2.21 -3.94
N TRP A 84 2.52 1.32 -2.97
CA TRP A 84 3.15 1.48 -1.68
C TRP A 84 4.32 0.50 -1.61
N ILE A 85 5.47 1.00 -1.18
CA ILE A 85 6.67 0.22 -0.87
C ILE A 85 6.90 0.35 0.62
N TYR A 86 7.18 -0.77 1.27
CA TYR A 86 7.42 -0.84 2.71
C TYR A 86 8.71 -1.58 2.97
N ASP A 87 9.48 -1.04 3.89
CA ASP A 87 10.57 -1.76 4.55
C ASP A 87 10.03 -2.97 5.33
N ASP A 88 8.93 -2.81 6.07
CA ASP A 88 8.34 -3.90 6.87
C ASP A 88 7.80 -5.06 5.99
N GLN A 89 8.20 -6.29 6.34
CA GLN A 89 7.81 -7.54 5.66
C GLN A 89 6.29 -7.83 5.69
N ASN A 90 5.55 -7.22 6.62
CA ASN A 90 4.09 -7.29 6.71
C ASN A 90 3.40 -6.08 6.07
N CYS A 91 4.14 -5.23 5.36
CA CYS A 91 3.61 -4.02 4.73
C CYS A 91 3.04 -3.03 5.77
N GLY A 92 3.66 -3.02 6.96
CA GLY A 92 3.46 -2.04 8.01
C GLY A 92 4.14 -0.71 7.66
N ASP A 93 3.50 0.39 8.02
CA ASP A 93 3.98 1.77 7.84
C ASP A 93 4.56 2.37 9.13
N SER A 94 4.78 1.54 10.14
CA SER A 94 5.59 1.87 11.33
C SER A 94 7.09 1.94 11.01
N SER A 95 7.50 1.38 9.87
CA SER A 95 8.83 1.54 9.28
C SER A 95 8.74 2.41 8.02
N ASP A 96 9.92 2.66 7.43
CA ASP A 96 10.07 3.33 6.16
C ASP A 96 9.08 2.86 5.10
N ASN A 97 8.41 3.83 4.48
CA ASN A 97 7.53 3.56 3.37
C ASN A 97 7.52 4.69 2.35
N ALA A 98 7.26 4.30 1.11
CA ALA A 98 7.00 5.22 0.02
C ALA A 98 5.64 4.95 -0.58
N VAL A 99 4.84 6.00 -0.74
CA VAL A 99 3.55 5.96 -1.42
C VAL A 99 3.67 6.74 -2.72
N ILE A 100 3.55 6.04 -3.84
CA ILE A 100 3.60 6.58 -5.18
C ILE A 100 2.19 6.63 -5.75
N THR A 101 1.76 7.78 -6.26
CA THR A 101 0.52 7.94 -7.02
C THR A 101 0.84 8.37 -8.44
N PHE A 102 0.39 7.62 -9.44
CA PHE A 102 0.63 7.93 -10.84
C PHE A 102 -0.39 8.96 -11.33
N THR A 103 0.06 10.17 -11.63
CA THR A 103 -0.81 11.31 -11.98
C THR A 103 -1.20 11.35 -13.46
N ALA A 104 -0.59 10.50 -14.30
CA ALA A 104 -0.91 10.39 -15.72
C ALA A 104 -0.70 8.96 -16.25
N SER A 105 -1.49 8.59 -17.26
CA SER A 105 -1.24 7.37 -18.03
C SER A 105 -0.09 7.61 -18.99
N ALA A 106 0.87 6.67 -19.05
CA ALA A 106 2.04 6.81 -19.91
C ALA A 106 2.57 5.43 -20.35
N PRO A 107 3.18 5.30 -21.54
CA PRO A 107 3.83 4.05 -21.96
C PRO A 107 4.93 3.59 -20.99
N SER A 108 5.56 4.53 -20.28
CA SER A 108 6.60 4.25 -19.28
C SER A 108 6.70 5.44 -18.32
N THR A 109 6.65 5.17 -17.01
CA THR A 109 6.93 6.14 -15.95
C THR A 109 8.07 5.60 -15.08
N LEU A 110 9.12 6.39 -14.85
CA LEU A 110 10.25 6.03 -14.00
C LEU A 110 10.14 6.76 -12.65
N VAL A 111 9.96 6.00 -11.57
CA VAL A 111 10.14 6.48 -10.20
C VAL A 111 11.61 6.30 -9.85
N LYS A 112 12.28 7.38 -9.49
CA LYS A 112 13.75 7.44 -9.44
C LYS A 112 14.33 6.88 -8.15
N THR A 113 13.64 7.08 -7.04
CA THR A 113 14.02 6.60 -5.72
C THR A 113 12.75 6.46 -4.87
N PHE A 114 12.81 5.67 -3.81
CA PHE A 114 11.75 5.58 -2.80
C PHE A 114 12.03 6.42 -1.55
N ASP A 115 13.26 6.95 -1.42
CA ASP A 115 13.75 7.61 -0.21
C ASP A 115 13.56 9.14 -0.22
N GLU A 116 12.70 9.65 -1.12
CA GLU A 116 12.42 11.08 -1.24
C GLU A 116 10.94 11.36 -1.53
N SER A 117 10.41 12.42 -0.92
CA SER A 117 9.08 12.95 -1.27
C SER A 117 9.20 13.98 -2.39
N GLY A 118 8.23 14.02 -3.30
CA GLY A 118 8.23 15.00 -4.38
C GLY A 118 7.07 14.84 -5.37
N THR A 119 6.90 15.88 -6.19
CA THR A 119 6.00 15.86 -7.35
C THR A 119 6.84 15.81 -8.62
N HIS A 120 6.54 14.85 -9.48
CA HIS A 120 7.29 14.59 -10.71
C HIS A 120 6.33 14.51 -11.91
N LYS A 121 6.90 14.54 -13.11
CA LYS A 121 6.11 14.36 -14.33
C LYS A 121 5.54 12.93 -14.37
N GLY A 122 4.25 12.80 -14.10
CA GLY A 122 3.49 11.55 -14.21
C GLY A 122 3.34 10.76 -12.90
N TYR A 123 3.91 11.23 -11.79
CA TYR A 123 3.67 10.67 -10.46
C TYR A 123 4.00 11.66 -9.34
N ASP A 124 3.34 11.46 -8.20
CA ASP A 124 3.71 12.03 -6.91
C ASP A 124 4.23 10.91 -6.00
N ILE A 125 5.18 11.22 -5.13
CA ILE A 125 5.71 10.30 -4.13
C ILE A 125 5.73 10.96 -2.75
N THR A 126 5.28 10.24 -1.75
CA THR A 126 5.42 10.60 -0.33
C THR A 126 6.22 9.51 0.36
N TYR A 127 7.37 9.89 0.89
CA TYR A 127 8.23 9.06 1.71
C TYR A 127 8.03 9.40 3.19
N SER A 128 7.86 8.37 4.03
CA SER A 128 7.77 8.47 5.48
C SER A 128 8.96 7.75 6.10
N HIS A 129 9.70 8.43 6.98
CA HIS A 129 10.95 7.96 7.60
C HIS A 129 10.85 7.86 9.14
N PRO A 130 10.08 6.92 9.70
CA PRO A 130 9.93 6.82 11.15
C PRO A 130 11.18 6.27 11.87
N ASN A 131 12.07 5.50 11.22
CA ASN A 131 13.13 4.74 11.90
C ASN A 131 14.60 5.01 11.48
N GLU A 132 14.91 6.10 10.79
CA GLU A 132 16.28 6.52 10.39
C GLU A 132 17.06 5.61 9.41
N ASP A 133 16.64 4.36 9.22
CA ASP A 133 17.25 3.37 8.31
C ASP A 133 16.69 3.46 6.89
N LYS A 134 17.53 3.81 5.90
CA LYS A 134 17.10 3.98 4.49
C LYS A 134 17.35 2.73 3.64
N GLY A 135 16.50 2.55 2.63
CA GLY A 135 16.81 1.70 1.48
C GLY A 135 16.44 0.23 1.61
N GLU A 136 15.59 -0.12 2.57
CA GLU A 136 15.05 -1.47 2.73
C GLU A 136 13.64 -1.56 2.13
N ALA A 137 13.37 -2.65 1.43
CA ALA A 137 12.14 -2.83 0.67
C ALA A 137 11.79 -4.31 0.71
N SER A 138 10.86 -4.66 1.61
CA SER A 138 10.43 -6.04 1.84
C SER A 138 9.04 -6.33 1.33
N CYS A 139 8.13 -5.34 1.38
CA CYS A 139 6.76 -5.49 0.89
C CYS A 139 6.36 -4.39 -0.10
N PHE A 140 5.45 -4.73 -1.01
CA PHE A 140 4.72 -3.75 -1.78
C PHE A 140 3.22 -4.05 -1.84
N ILE A 141 2.46 -2.97 -2.03
CA ILE A 141 1.04 -3.01 -2.37
C ILE A 141 0.86 -2.21 -3.64
N VAL A 142 0.24 -2.78 -4.68
CA VAL A 142 -0.12 -2.05 -5.91
C VAL A 142 -1.63 -2.04 -6.11
N ASN A 143 -2.14 -0.89 -6.51
CA ASN A 143 -3.49 -0.67 -6.99
C ASN A 143 -3.45 -0.07 -8.39
N VAL A 144 -3.97 -0.78 -9.38
CA VAL A 144 -4.13 -0.32 -10.76
C VAL A 144 -5.62 -0.13 -11.02
N PRO A 145 -6.08 1.09 -11.39
CA PRO A 145 -7.49 1.32 -11.65
C PRO A 145 -7.99 0.50 -12.84
N GLY A 146 -9.27 0.17 -12.84
CA GLY A 146 -9.93 -0.56 -13.91
C GLY A 146 -11.44 -0.56 -13.76
N THR A 147 -12.15 -0.79 -14.86
CA THR A 147 -13.62 -0.88 -14.91
C THR A 147 -14.15 -2.29 -14.66
N GLY A 148 -13.25 -3.26 -14.48
CA GLY A 148 -13.57 -4.64 -14.13
C GLY A 148 -13.46 -4.91 -12.63
N PRO A 149 -13.99 -6.04 -12.15
CA PRO A 149 -13.78 -6.44 -10.77
C PRO A 149 -12.28 -6.58 -10.48
N GLN A 150 -11.81 -5.97 -9.37
CA GLN A 150 -10.41 -6.05 -9.01
C GLN A 150 -9.98 -7.51 -8.90
N ALA A 151 -8.99 -7.89 -9.69
CA ALA A 151 -8.59 -9.27 -9.82
C ALA A 151 -7.33 -9.50 -9.00
N ASN A 152 -7.47 -10.33 -7.97
CA ASN A 152 -6.35 -10.90 -7.22
C ASN A 152 -5.40 -11.57 -8.22
N THR A 153 -4.17 -11.08 -8.35
CA THR A 153 -3.18 -11.57 -9.34
C THR A 153 -2.50 -12.88 -8.93
N GLY A 154 -3.13 -13.72 -8.09
CA GLY A 154 -2.61 -15.07 -7.84
C GLY A 154 -2.90 -15.77 -6.51
N LEU A 155 -3.81 -15.29 -5.65
CA LEU A 155 -4.19 -16.01 -4.42
C LEU A 155 -5.72 -16.12 -4.29
N GLY A 156 -6.30 -17.22 -4.77
CA GLY A 156 -7.67 -17.64 -4.41
C GLY A 156 -8.85 -16.87 -5.03
N LYS A 157 -9.96 -17.60 -5.21
CA LYS A 157 -11.20 -17.18 -5.87
C LYS A 157 -12.15 -16.53 -4.84
N GLY A 158 -12.49 -15.25 -5.01
CA GLY A 158 -13.66 -14.64 -4.34
C GLY A 158 -13.47 -13.33 -3.56
N ALA A 159 -12.24 -12.84 -3.36
CA ALA A 159 -12.01 -11.57 -2.67
C ALA A 159 -12.09 -10.39 -3.64
N LYS A 160 -12.99 -9.43 -3.38
CA LYS A 160 -13.09 -8.16 -4.11
C LYS A 160 -13.00 -7.01 -3.11
N ALA A 161 -12.06 -6.11 -3.42
CA ALA A 161 -11.56 -4.95 -2.70
C ALA A 161 -10.74 -5.21 -1.43
N VAL A 162 -9.57 -4.56 -1.44
CA VAL A 162 -8.39 -4.73 -0.60
C VAL A 162 -7.89 -3.33 -0.23
N GLY A 163 -8.33 -2.81 0.90
CA GLY A 163 -8.01 -1.47 1.41
C GLY A 163 -7.42 -1.53 2.82
N PHE A 164 -7.03 -0.39 3.36
CA PHE A 164 -6.54 -0.28 4.74
C PHE A 164 -7.31 0.78 5.52
N VAL A 165 -7.56 0.49 6.79
CA VAL A 165 -7.82 1.50 7.81
C VAL A 165 -6.69 1.41 8.82
N ARG A 166 -5.94 2.51 8.96
CA ARG A 166 -4.69 2.58 9.70
C ARG A 166 -4.80 3.60 10.81
N PHE A 167 -4.46 3.25 12.05
CA PHE A 167 -4.54 4.12 13.22
C PHE A 167 -3.14 4.52 13.69
N TYR A 168 -3.02 5.77 14.15
CA TYR A 168 -1.74 6.39 14.50
C TYR A 168 -1.78 7.06 15.87
N GLU A 169 -0.64 7.05 16.56
CA GLU A 169 -0.44 7.69 17.87
C GLU A 169 -0.35 9.23 17.78
N GLY A 170 0.06 9.74 16.62
CA GLY A 170 0.14 11.18 16.33
C GLY A 170 -1.07 11.71 15.59
N TYR A 171 -1.15 13.03 15.48
CA TYR A 171 -2.13 13.71 14.64
C TYR A 171 -1.79 13.62 13.15
N ASN A 172 -2.78 13.74 12.28
CA ASN A 172 -2.61 13.76 10.82
C ASN A 172 -1.87 12.53 10.27
N GLY A 173 -2.06 11.36 10.90
CA GLY A 173 -1.42 10.13 10.51
C GLY A 173 0.11 10.12 10.65
N SER A 174 0.62 10.83 11.67
CA SER A 174 2.04 10.89 12.05
C SER A 174 2.34 9.97 13.25
N GLN A 175 3.62 9.82 13.58
CA GLN A 175 4.14 8.85 14.56
C GLN A 175 3.79 7.41 14.19
N ASP A 176 3.85 6.51 15.17
CA ASP A 176 3.74 5.07 14.94
C ASP A 176 2.34 4.71 14.44
N ASN A 177 2.30 3.95 13.34
CA ASN A 177 1.15 3.12 13.04
C ASN A 177 1.16 1.92 13.98
N PHE A 178 0.28 1.93 14.96
CA PHE A 178 0.19 0.83 15.92
C PHE A 178 -0.92 -0.18 15.56
N CYS A 179 -1.81 0.14 14.62
CA CYS A 179 -2.87 -0.77 14.20
C CYS A 179 -3.33 -0.56 12.76
N SER A 180 -3.34 -1.65 12.00
CA SER A 180 -3.74 -1.66 10.59
C SER A 180 -4.76 -2.77 10.32
N TYR A 181 -5.94 -2.38 9.85
CA TYR A 181 -7.00 -3.28 9.42
C TYR A 181 -6.92 -3.48 7.91
N THR A 182 -6.64 -4.71 7.49
CA THR A 182 -6.67 -5.08 6.07
C THR A 182 -8.08 -5.49 5.67
N ILE A 183 -8.65 -4.76 4.71
CA ILE A 183 -10.01 -4.94 4.22
C ILE A 183 -9.99 -5.95 3.09
N ASN A 184 -10.01 -7.27 3.35
CA ASN A 184 -9.78 -8.28 2.30
C ASN A 184 -10.97 -8.55 1.37
N THR A 185 -12.17 -8.13 1.75
CA THR A 185 -13.42 -8.35 1.01
C THR A 185 -14.37 -7.20 1.27
N LEU A 186 -15.18 -6.81 0.28
CA LEU A 186 -16.30 -5.91 0.48
C LEU A 186 -17.67 -6.61 0.35
N PRO A 187 -18.65 -6.26 1.19
CA PRO A 187 -18.51 -5.35 2.33
C PRO A 187 -17.61 -5.93 3.43
N TYR A 188 -17.01 -5.06 4.24
CA TYR A 188 -16.19 -5.45 5.38
C TYR A 188 -16.77 -4.86 6.65
N PHE A 189 -16.82 -5.68 7.69
CA PHE A 189 -17.21 -5.24 9.02
C PHE A 189 -16.21 -5.74 10.05
N HIS A 190 -15.82 -4.86 10.96
CA HIS A 190 -15.07 -5.18 12.16
C HIS A 190 -15.63 -4.41 13.35
N GLN A 191 -15.73 -5.06 14.50
CA GLN A 191 -16.00 -4.43 15.78
C GLN A 191 -15.09 -5.08 16.83
N GLY A 192 -14.40 -4.26 17.61
CA GLY A 192 -13.53 -4.78 18.66
C GLY A 192 -12.55 -3.74 19.16
N LYS A 193 -11.63 -4.20 20.01
CA LYS A 193 -10.55 -3.36 20.52
C LYS A 193 -9.52 -3.10 19.41
N PRO A 194 -8.94 -1.89 19.34
CA PRO A 194 -7.75 -1.66 18.53
C PRO A 194 -6.57 -2.52 19.04
N CYS A 195 -5.55 -2.64 18.20
CA CYS A 195 -4.36 -3.45 18.49
C CYS A 195 -3.65 -3.04 19.80
N LYS A 196 -3.70 -1.75 20.12
CA LYS A 196 -3.21 -1.16 21.37
C LYS A 196 -4.28 -0.19 21.88
N ASN A 197 -4.61 -0.30 23.17
CA ASN A 197 -5.61 0.55 23.83
C ASN A 197 -5.02 1.92 24.14
N ASP A 198 -5.82 2.98 24.08
CA ASP A 198 -5.45 4.33 24.54
C ASP A 198 -4.27 4.96 23.78
N GLU A 199 -4.21 4.75 22.47
CA GLU A 199 -3.13 5.31 21.64
C GLU A 199 -3.64 6.12 20.45
N ALA A 200 -4.79 5.76 19.90
CA ALA A 200 -5.27 6.31 18.64
C ALA A 200 -5.62 7.80 18.75
N LYS A 201 -5.04 8.63 17.87
CA LYS A 201 -5.42 10.05 17.70
C LYS A 201 -5.86 10.38 16.29
N SER A 202 -5.41 9.61 15.29
CA SER A 202 -5.75 9.87 13.91
C SER A 202 -5.82 8.57 13.12
N LEU A 203 -6.39 8.63 11.91
CA LEU A 203 -6.44 7.47 11.02
C LEU A 203 -6.23 7.83 9.55
N LYS A 204 -5.83 6.83 8.77
CA LYS A 204 -5.83 6.87 7.31
C LYS A 204 -6.76 5.82 6.74
N TYR A 205 -7.56 6.23 5.78
CA TYR A 205 -8.26 5.37 4.85
C TYR A 205 -7.42 5.22 3.59
N GLU A 206 -7.16 3.99 3.15
CA GLU A 206 -6.41 3.73 1.92
C GLU A 206 -7.16 2.73 1.05
N ASN A 207 -7.45 3.11 -0.20
CA ASN A 207 -8.15 2.29 -1.19
C ASN A 207 -9.51 1.72 -0.71
N VAL A 208 -10.24 2.48 0.11
CA VAL A 208 -11.61 2.14 0.53
C VAL A 208 -12.66 2.98 -0.22
N PRO A 209 -13.87 2.45 -0.46
CA PRO A 209 -14.94 3.17 -1.15
C PRO A 209 -15.41 4.42 -0.42
N ALA A 210 -16.07 5.31 -1.15
CA ALA A 210 -16.87 6.36 -0.54
C ALA A 210 -17.99 5.74 0.33
N GLY A 211 -18.34 6.39 1.43
CA GLY A 211 -19.28 5.88 2.42
C GLY A 211 -18.68 4.85 3.38
N SER A 212 -17.36 4.67 3.37
CA SER A 212 -16.68 3.88 4.40
C SER A 212 -16.72 4.62 5.73
N THR A 213 -17.10 3.93 6.79
CA THR A 213 -17.28 4.54 8.11
C THR A 213 -16.42 3.85 9.16
N VAL A 214 -15.78 4.66 9.99
CA VAL A 214 -15.14 4.22 11.23
C VAL A 214 -15.84 4.91 12.38
N TYR A 215 -16.02 4.17 13.47
CA TYR A 215 -16.38 4.69 14.77
C TYR A 215 -15.22 4.41 15.72
N VAL A 216 -14.92 5.36 16.59
CA VAL A 216 -13.96 5.20 17.68
C VAL A 216 -14.65 5.57 18.99
N TYR A 217 -14.36 4.81 20.04
CA TYR A 217 -14.99 4.95 21.36
C TYR A 217 -13.92 4.91 22.44
N ASP A 218 -14.01 5.77 23.45
CA ASP A 218 -13.27 5.62 24.71
C ASP A 218 -13.83 4.42 25.52
N ASN A 219 -15.13 4.17 25.42
CA ASN A 219 -15.72 3.02 26.10
C ASN A 219 -15.29 1.68 25.44
N PRO A 220 -14.73 0.72 26.21
CA PRO A 220 -14.24 -0.57 25.69
C PRO A 220 -15.35 -1.50 25.16
N ASN A 221 -16.62 -1.23 25.48
CA ASN A 221 -17.79 -1.98 24.99
C ASN A 221 -18.38 -1.42 23.70
N CYS A 222 -17.73 -0.40 23.09
CA CYS A 222 -18.19 0.25 21.86
C CYS A 222 -19.56 0.94 22.02
N ASP A 223 -19.87 1.39 23.24
CA ASP A 223 -21.10 2.10 23.54
C ASP A 223 -20.87 3.61 23.67
N GLN A 224 -21.97 4.37 23.68
CA GLN A 224 -21.96 5.84 23.64
C GLN A 224 -22.03 6.47 25.05
N GLY A 225 -21.73 5.70 26.09
CA GLY A 225 -21.70 6.17 27.49
C GLY A 225 -20.49 7.04 27.82
N ASP A 226 -19.52 7.13 26.89
CA ASP A 226 -18.31 7.94 26.99
C ASP A 226 -18.06 8.73 25.68
N ASP A 227 -16.93 9.41 25.57
CA ASP A 227 -16.47 10.07 24.35
C ASP A 227 -16.43 9.11 23.14
N TRP A 228 -16.94 9.58 21.99
CA TRP A 228 -16.85 8.82 20.74
C TRP A 228 -16.90 9.73 19.51
N ALA A 229 -16.40 9.23 18.39
CA ALA A 229 -16.49 9.92 17.11
C ALA A 229 -16.87 8.96 15.98
N VAL A 230 -17.49 9.51 14.94
CA VAL A 230 -17.78 8.81 13.69
C VAL A 230 -17.17 9.58 12.53
N MET A 231 -16.47 8.87 11.65
CA MET A 231 -15.81 9.42 10.47
C MET A 231 -16.26 8.64 9.24
N SER A 232 -16.73 9.34 8.22
CA SER A 232 -17.22 8.73 6.98
C SER A 232 -16.55 9.34 5.76
N THR A 233 -16.03 8.51 4.85
CA THR A 233 -15.42 8.98 3.60
C THR A 233 -16.48 9.54 2.64
N ILE A 234 -16.26 10.72 2.11
CA ILE A 234 -17.14 11.36 1.10
C ILE A 234 -16.76 10.88 -0.31
N ARG A 235 -15.48 10.59 -0.53
CA ARG A 235 -14.94 10.12 -1.81
C ARG A 235 -14.15 8.83 -1.66
N PHE A 236 -13.85 8.19 -2.79
CA PHE A 236 -12.94 7.04 -2.83
C PHE A 236 -11.56 7.45 -2.30
N ALA A 237 -11.01 6.68 -1.36
CA ALA A 237 -9.75 7.00 -0.70
C ALA A 237 -8.54 6.57 -1.56
N ASN A 238 -8.29 7.24 -2.68
CA ASN A 238 -7.14 6.99 -3.55
C ASN A 238 -6.22 8.22 -3.64
N PRO A 239 -4.92 8.09 -3.29
CA PRO A 239 -4.31 6.94 -2.62
C PRO A 239 -4.82 6.78 -1.18
N ARG A 240 -5.20 7.89 -0.54
CA ARG A 240 -5.64 7.91 0.86
C ARG A 240 -6.51 9.12 1.20
N ILE A 241 -7.20 9.02 2.32
CA ILE A 241 -7.82 10.13 3.05
C ILE A 241 -7.27 10.08 4.47
N VAL A 242 -6.84 11.22 5.00
CA VAL A 242 -6.27 11.33 6.34
C VAL A 242 -7.28 12.08 7.20
N VAL A 243 -7.69 11.47 8.30
CA VAL A 243 -8.46 12.14 9.36
C VAL A 243 -7.46 12.72 10.34
N TRP A 244 -7.53 14.03 10.62
CA TRP A 244 -6.49 14.72 11.39
C TRP A 244 -6.48 14.34 12.88
N ASN A 245 -7.66 14.37 13.51
CA ASN A 245 -7.90 14.05 14.92
C ASN A 245 -9.32 13.46 15.10
N PHE A 246 -9.65 12.91 16.27
CA PHE A 246 -10.99 12.38 16.55
C PHE A 246 -11.91 13.34 17.29
N GLU A 247 -11.37 14.41 17.88
CA GLU A 247 -12.11 15.42 18.65
C GLU A 247 -12.59 16.61 17.80
N ASP A 248 -12.96 16.35 16.54
CA ASP A 248 -13.36 17.37 15.57
C ASP A 248 -14.82 17.22 15.14
N ASN A 249 -15.40 18.31 14.63
CA ASN A 249 -16.72 18.32 14.00
C ASN A 249 -16.72 19.03 12.64
N ASP A 250 -15.56 19.53 12.20
CA ASP A 250 -15.47 20.27 10.96
C ASP A 250 -15.50 19.32 9.75
N PRO A 251 -16.45 19.50 8.82
CA PRO A 251 -16.50 18.70 7.61
C PRO A 251 -15.34 19.06 6.68
N ASP A 252 -14.66 18.03 6.18
CA ASP A 252 -13.63 18.13 5.15
C ASP A 252 -14.23 17.80 3.76
N ASP A 253 -13.52 18.08 2.67
CA ASP A 253 -13.99 17.74 1.33
C ASP A 253 -13.87 16.23 1.03
N ALA A 254 -13.01 15.53 1.78
CA ALA A 254 -12.72 14.12 1.61
C ALA A 254 -13.48 13.24 2.62
N TYR A 255 -13.78 13.74 3.82
CA TYR A 255 -14.51 13.00 4.86
C TYR A 255 -15.39 13.91 5.72
N ALA A 256 -16.41 13.31 6.33
CA ALA A 256 -17.19 13.94 7.39
C ALA A 256 -16.79 13.35 8.73
N ILE A 257 -16.69 14.17 9.77
CA ILE A 257 -16.46 13.75 11.15
C ILE A 257 -17.54 14.33 12.06
N ARG A 258 -17.95 13.56 13.08
CA ARG A 258 -18.76 14.03 14.19
C ARG A 258 -18.21 13.47 15.49
N TYR A 259 -17.81 14.36 16.37
CA TYR A 259 -17.34 14.05 17.71
C TYR A 259 -18.43 14.33 18.75
N HIS A 260 -18.63 13.35 19.63
CA HIS A 260 -19.58 13.38 20.72
C HIS A 260 -18.83 13.36 22.05
N ARG A 261 -18.84 14.53 22.71
CA ARG A 261 -18.12 14.77 23.97
C ARG A 261 -18.97 14.48 25.21
N GLN A 262 -18.40 13.73 26.13
CA GLN A 262 -18.75 13.59 27.54
C GLN A 262 -17.73 14.33 28.41
N ASP A 263 -16.46 13.91 28.43
CA ASP A 263 -15.42 14.47 29.30
C ASP A 263 -14.24 15.13 28.55
N GLY A 264 -14.04 14.85 27.25
CA GLY A 264 -13.15 15.61 26.38
C GLY A 264 -11.71 15.11 26.33
N ASN A 265 -11.51 13.83 26.02
CA ASN A 265 -10.20 13.18 26.03
C ASN A 265 -10.03 12.03 25.00
N LEU A 266 -10.90 11.90 23.99
CA LEU A 266 -10.96 10.77 23.06
C LEU A 266 -9.63 10.48 22.35
N ASP A 267 -8.87 11.53 21.99
CA ASP A 267 -7.57 11.41 21.34
C ASP A 267 -6.55 10.77 22.28
N GLY A 268 -6.15 9.53 21.98
CA GLY A 268 -5.28 8.73 22.84
C GLY A 268 -6.06 8.00 23.95
N LYS A 269 -7.37 7.84 23.81
CA LYS A 269 -8.24 7.04 24.70
C LYS A 269 -9.10 6.02 23.99
N VAL A 270 -8.92 5.85 22.68
CA VAL A 270 -9.71 4.89 21.92
C VAL A 270 -9.50 3.46 22.44
N SER A 271 -10.57 2.86 22.97
CA SER A 271 -10.61 1.50 23.51
C SER A 271 -11.50 0.55 22.71
N CYS A 272 -12.37 1.06 21.83
CA CYS A 272 -13.06 0.26 20.82
C CYS A 272 -13.16 0.99 19.48
N VAL A 273 -13.13 0.21 18.39
CA VAL A 273 -13.42 0.67 17.05
C VAL A 273 -14.52 -0.17 16.39
N ILE A 274 -15.32 0.47 15.54
CA ILE A 274 -16.18 -0.21 14.57
C ILE A 274 -15.77 0.28 13.19
N ILE A 275 -15.54 -0.64 12.26
CA ILE A 275 -15.15 -0.35 10.88
C ILE A 275 -16.21 -0.99 9.99
N ASP A 276 -16.93 -0.18 9.24
CA ASP A 276 -17.95 -0.59 8.28
C ASP A 276 -17.60 -0.04 6.90
N ILE A 277 -17.17 -0.94 6.02
CA ILE A 277 -16.78 -0.60 4.65
C ILE A 277 -17.83 -1.18 3.71
N PRO A 278 -18.58 -0.32 2.98
CA PRO A 278 -19.65 -0.78 2.12
C PRO A 278 -19.09 -1.47 0.87
N SER A 279 -19.95 -2.17 0.14
CA SER A 279 -19.67 -2.50 -1.25
C SER A 279 -19.45 -1.22 -2.06
N PRO A 280 -18.53 -1.18 -3.04
CA PRO A 280 -18.42 -0.05 -3.94
C PRO A 280 -19.78 0.18 -4.61
N PRO A 281 -20.22 1.43 -4.81
CA PRO A 281 -21.44 1.71 -5.55
C PRO A 281 -21.39 0.96 -6.88
N GLY A 282 -22.38 0.09 -7.13
CA GLY A 282 -22.49 -0.61 -8.41
C GLY A 282 -22.52 0.44 -9.53
N ARG A 283 -21.54 0.38 -10.42
CA ARG A 283 -21.55 1.11 -11.69
C ARG A 283 -21.98 0.17 -12.79
#